data_AF-A0A1S0YR86-F1
#
_entry.id   AF-A0A1S0YR86-F1
#
_cell.length_a   1.000
_cell.length_b   1.000
_cell.length_c   1.000
_cell.angle_alpha   90.00
_cell.angle_beta   90.00
_cell.angle_gamma   90.00
#
_symmetry.space_group_name_H-M   'P 1'
#
loop_
_entity.id
_entity.type
_entity.pdbx_description
1 polymer ?
#
loop_
_entity_poly.entity_id
_entity_poly.type
_entity_poly.pdbx_seq_one_letter_code
_entity_poly.pdbx_strand_id
1 'polypeptide(L)'
;MIVQQADIRGSDFTMCDLSMSLFEDSKLEECDFRGAILVAANLNGCSCDANTFDGATIDERTVFPDGSSLQEVGKTEICERWPGIIIKNAIY
;
A
#
# COMPACT_ATOMS: atom_id res chain seq x y z
N MET A 1 -8.34 -7.16 5.24
CA MET A 1 -9.21 -7.64 4.14
C MET A 1 -8.43 -8.61 3.27
N ILE A 2 -9.06 -9.63 2.67
CA ILE A 2 -8.36 -10.56 1.75
C ILE A 2 -8.97 -10.38 0.36
N VAL A 3 -8.18 -9.83 -0.56
CA VAL A 3 -8.56 -9.55 -1.96
C VAL A 3 -7.36 -9.91 -2.82
N GLN A 4 -7.23 -11.17 -3.22
CA GLN A 4 -6.11 -11.64 -4.04
C GLN A 4 -6.62 -12.01 -5.43
N GLN A 5 -5.83 -11.70 -6.46
CA GLN A 5 -6.17 -11.98 -7.87
C GLN A 5 -7.57 -11.48 -8.26
N ALA A 6 -8.04 -10.42 -7.62
CA ALA A 6 -9.39 -9.89 -7.80
C ALA A 6 -9.36 -8.60 -8.63
N ASP A 7 -10.48 -8.32 -9.29
CA ASP A 7 -10.71 -7.05 -9.97
C ASP A 7 -11.60 -6.18 -9.09
N ILE A 8 -11.00 -5.16 -8.48
CA ILE A 8 -11.69 -4.20 -7.59
C ILE A 8 -11.46 -2.75 -8.03
N ARG A 9 -11.16 -2.55 -9.33
CA ARG A 9 -10.91 -1.23 -9.90
C ARG A 9 -12.03 -0.23 -9.59
N GLY A 10 -11.65 1.02 -9.34
CA GLY A 10 -12.58 2.11 -9.02
C GLY A 10 -13.18 2.04 -7.61
N SER A 11 -12.65 1.19 -6.73
CA SER A 11 -13.11 1.11 -5.34
C SER A 11 -12.54 2.25 -4.48
N ASP A 12 -13.37 2.78 -3.59
CA ASP A 12 -12.95 3.79 -2.62
C ASP A 12 -12.55 3.14 -1.29
N PHE A 13 -11.27 3.28 -0.93
CA PHE A 13 -10.69 2.87 0.35
C PHE A 13 -10.14 4.06 1.15
N THR A 14 -10.59 5.28 0.86
CA THR A 14 -10.15 6.50 1.54
C THR A 14 -10.35 6.35 3.05
N MET A 15 -9.29 6.62 3.82
CA MET A 15 -9.26 6.53 5.29
C MET A 15 -9.67 5.17 5.89
N CYS A 16 -9.72 4.11 5.10
CA CYS A 16 -10.07 2.78 5.60
C CYS A 16 -8.91 2.14 6.38
N ASP A 17 -9.24 1.36 7.41
CA ASP A 17 -8.27 0.48 8.05
C ASP A 17 -8.13 -0.80 7.22
N LEU A 18 -7.01 -0.87 6.50
CA LEU A 18 -6.62 -2.00 5.67
C LEU A 18 -5.38 -2.71 6.25
N SER A 19 -5.13 -2.56 7.56
CA SER A 19 -4.01 -3.21 8.22
C SER A 19 -4.04 -4.72 8.00
N MET A 20 -2.89 -5.32 7.70
CA MET A 20 -2.73 -6.75 7.41
C MET A 20 -3.59 -7.25 6.23
N SER A 21 -4.00 -6.37 5.33
CA SER A 21 -4.74 -6.78 4.13
C SER A 21 -3.85 -7.42 3.08
N LEU A 22 -4.40 -8.35 2.32
CA LEU A 22 -3.72 -9.03 1.23
C LEU A 22 -4.37 -8.62 -0.08
N PHE A 23 -3.61 -7.93 -0.93
CA PHE A 23 -3.98 -7.40 -2.24
C PHE A 23 -3.20 -8.03 -3.40
N GLU A 24 -2.46 -9.10 -3.14
CA GLU A 24 -1.53 -9.72 -4.08
C GLU A 24 -2.18 -10.04 -5.44
N ASP A 25 -1.47 -9.69 -6.51
CA ASP A 25 -1.88 -9.87 -7.91
C ASP A 25 -3.27 -9.30 -8.28
N SER A 26 -3.80 -8.35 -7.49
CA SER A 26 -5.12 -7.75 -7.75
C SER A 26 -5.04 -6.50 -8.64
N LYS A 27 -6.16 -6.16 -9.27
CA LYS A 27 -6.32 -4.96 -10.10
C LYS A 27 -6.92 -3.84 -9.26
N LEU A 28 -6.09 -2.85 -8.92
CA LEU A 28 -6.41 -1.70 -8.07
C LEU A 28 -6.36 -0.37 -8.85
N GLU A 29 -6.37 -0.40 -10.18
CA GLU A 29 -6.45 0.82 -10.99
C GLU A 29 -7.73 1.60 -10.66
N GLU A 30 -7.64 2.93 -10.65
CA GLU A 30 -8.72 3.84 -10.27
C GLU A 30 -9.20 3.72 -8.81
N CYS A 31 -8.55 2.88 -7.98
CA CYS A 31 -8.85 2.83 -6.54
C CYS A 31 -8.26 4.04 -5.81
N ASP A 32 -8.92 4.45 -4.72
CA ASP A 32 -8.46 5.54 -3.87
C ASP A 32 -8.05 5.01 -2.50
N PHE A 33 -6.77 5.11 -2.14
CA PHE A 33 -6.26 4.71 -0.81
C PHE A 33 -5.81 5.92 0.01
N ARG A 34 -6.29 7.13 -0.32
CA ARG A 34 -5.83 8.34 0.38
C ARG A 34 -6.13 8.27 1.87
N GLY A 35 -5.09 8.45 2.68
CA GLY A 35 -5.21 8.36 4.14
C GLY A 35 -5.53 6.96 4.68
N ALA A 36 -5.54 5.92 3.86
CA ALA A 36 -5.79 4.55 4.31
C ALA A 36 -4.66 4.04 5.21
N ILE A 37 -4.97 3.10 6.11
CA ILE A 37 -3.97 2.43 6.95
C ILE A 37 -3.61 1.10 6.29
N LEU A 38 -2.41 1.01 5.74
CA LEU A 38 -1.85 -0.16 5.03
C LEU A 38 -0.76 -0.87 5.84
N VAL A 39 -0.73 -0.67 7.15
CA VAL A 39 0.24 -1.29 8.08
C VAL A 39 0.22 -2.82 7.89
N ALA A 40 1.38 -3.40 7.58
CA ALA A 40 1.57 -4.81 7.26
C ALA A 40 0.70 -5.35 6.11
N ALA A 41 0.24 -4.49 5.20
CA ALA A 41 -0.46 -4.93 4.00
C ALA A 41 0.53 -5.52 2.97
N ASN A 42 0.06 -6.50 2.21
CA ASN A 42 0.79 -7.06 1.08
C ASN A 42 0.11 -6.64 -0.23
N LEU A 43 0.76 -5.76 -0.99
CA LEU A 43 0.31 -5.28 -2.31
C LEU A 43 1.12 -5.91 -3.46
N ASN A 44 1.98 -6.88 -3.19
CA ASN A 44 2.91 -7.43 -4.17
C ASN A 44 2.20 -7.84 -5.47
N GLY A 45 2.74 -7.42 -6.61
CA GLY A 45 2.22 -7.78 -7.93
C GLY A 45 0.88 -7.16 -8.32
N CYS A 46 0.24 -6.38 -7.44
CA CYS A 46 -1.00 -5.69 -7.80
C CYS A 46 -0.72 -4.57 -8.83
N SER A 47 -1.70 -4.26 -9.67
CA SER A 47 -1.63 -3.09 -10.55
C SER A 47 -2.32 -1.89 -9.89
N CYS A 48 -1.67 -0.73 -9.89
CA CYS A 48 -2.21 0.51 -9.31
C CYS A 48 -1.70 1.74 -10.06
N ASP A 49 -2.37 2.88 -9.85
CA ASP A 49 -1.94 4.16 -10.40
C ASP A 49 -0.81 4.79 -9.56
N ALA A 50 0.01 5.64 -10.17
CA ALA A 50 1.21 6.20 -9.54
C ALA A 50 0.97 7.00 -8.24
N ASN A 51 -0.25 7.50 -8.03
CA ASN A 51 -0.61 8.36 -6.88
C ASN A 51 -1.65 7.72 -5.95
N THR A 52 -1.82 6.40 -6.04
CA THR A 52 -2.87 5.66 -5.33
C THR A 52 -2.76 5.76 -3.80
N PHE A 53 -1.53 5.91 -3.27
CA PHE A 53 -1.23 5.78 -1.84
C PHE A 53 -0.91 7.10 -1.12
N ASP A 54 -1.30 8.25 -1.69
CA ASP A 54 -1.02 9.55 -1.07
C ASP A 54 -1.65 9.66 0.33
N GLY A 55 -0.85 10.02 1.34
CA GLY A 55 -1.26 10.06 2.74
C GLY A 55 -1.52 8.70 3.38
N ALA A 56 -1.36 7.58 2.67
CA ALA A 56 -1.57 6.25 3.24
C ALA A 56 -0.49 5.94 4.29
N THR A 57 -0.90 5.36 5.40
CA THR A 57 0.00 4.99 6.50
C THR A 57 0.53 3.57 6.31
N ILE A 58 1.84 3.41 6.25
CA ILE A 58 2.54 2.13 6.09
C ILE A 58 3.48 1.85 7.27
N ASP A 59 3.97 0.61 7.38
CA ASP A 59 5.01 0.21 8.33
C ASP A 59 6.10 -0.64 7.65
N GLU A 60 7.08 -1.07 8.43
CA GLU A 60 8.22 -1.88 7.95
C GLU A 60 7.83 -3.24 7.36
N ARG A 61 6.59 -3.72 7.59
CA ARG A 61 6.08 -5.01 7.11
C ARG A 61 5.26 -4.85 5.82
N THR A 62 5.02 -3.62 5.39
CA THR A 62 4.23 -3.34 4.19
C THR A 62 5.04 -3.66 2.94
N VAL A 63 4.45 -4.42 2.03
CA VAL A 63 5.05 -4.76 0.72
C VAL A 63 4.31 -4.02 -0.37
N PHE A 64 5.05 -3.33 -1.23
CA PHE A 64 4.53 -2.50 -2.30
C PHE A 64 4.26 -3.30 -3.60
N PRO A 65 3.50 -2.72 -4.56
CA PRO A 65 3.18 -3.36 -5.83
C PRO A 65 4.37 -3.90 -6.63
N ASP A 66 5.50 -3.21 -6.58
CA ASP A 66 6.75 -3.60 -7.25
C ASP A 66 7.59 -4.63 -6.46
N GLY A 67 7.04 -5.15 -5.36
CA GLY A 67 7.69 -6.06 -4.44
C GLY A 67 8.59 -5.36 -3.40
N SER A 68 8.82 -4.05 -3.53
CA SER A 68 9.70 -3.33 -2.60
C SER A 68 9.12 -3.25 -1.19
N SER A 69 10.00 -3.14 -0.20
CA SER A 69 9.63 -2.90 1.20
C SER A 69 10.66 -2.03 1.91
N LEU A 70 10.28 -1.43 3.04
CA LEU A 70 11.21 -0.64 3.85
C LEU A 70 12.42 -1.44 4.33
N GLN A 71 12.28 -2.74 4.59
CA GLN A 71 13.38 -3.60 5.02
C GLN A 71 14.36 -3.91 3.89
N GLU A 72 13.87 -3.95 2.65
CA GLU A 72 14.68 -4.32 1.48
C GLU A 72 15.42 -3.12 0.89
N VAL A 73 14.71 -2.02 0.61
CA VAL A 73 15.27 -0.86 -0.10
C VAL A 73 15.48 0.36 0.80
N GLY A 74 14.93 0.34 2.01
CA GLY A 74 15.05 1.43 2.97
C GLY A 74 14.06 2.58 2.75
N LYS A 75 13.99 3.46 3.74
CA LYS A 75 13.03 4.58 3.79
C LYS A 75 13.18 5.56 2.62
N THR A 76 14.40 5.94 2.27
CA THR A 76 14.64 6.96 1.23
C THR A 76 14.08 6.52 -0.11
N GLU A 77 14.42 5.30 -0.53
CA GLU A 77 13.99 4.75 -1.82
C GLU A 77 12.48 4.53 -1.86
N ILE A 78 11.89 4.03 -0.77
CA ILE A 78 10.42 3.90 -0.67
C ILE A 78 9.72 5.26 -0.82
N CYS A 79 10.20 6.32 -0.18
CA CYS A 79 9.57 7.64 -0.32
C CYS A 79 9.74 8.26 -1.72
N GLU A 80 10.79 7.90 -2.46
CA GLU A 80 10.98 8.32 -3.85
C GLU A 80 10.06 7.56 -4.81
N ARG A 81 9.89 6.24 -4.61
CA ARG A 81 9.01 5.39 -5.41
C ARG A 81 7.54 5.65 -5.14
N TRP A 82 7.18 5.88 -3.88
CA TRP A 82 5.81 6.03 -3.41
C TRP A 82 5.68 7.36 -2.64
N PRO A 83 5.57 8.49 -3.35
CA PRO A 83 5.47 9.80 -2.72
C PRO A 83 4.15 9.94 -1.94
N GLY A 84 4.18 10.77 -0.89
CA GLY A 84 2.99 11.10 -0.09
C GLY A 84 2.64 10.09 1.01
N ILE A 85 3.23 8.90 1.02
CA ILE A 85 3.01 7.92 2.09
C ILE A 85 3.48 8.45 3.46
N ILE A 86 2.88 7.92 4.51
CA ILE A 86 3.22 8.21 5.90
C ILE A 86 3.80 6.94 6.53
N ILE A 87 5.05 7.01 6.98
CA ILE A 87 5.70 5.88 7.65
C ILE A 87 5.37 5.94 9.14
N LYS A 88 4.64 4.94 9.63
CA LYS A 88 4.39 4.75 11.05
C LYS A 88 5.68 4.29 11.73
N ASN A 89 6.25 5.14 12.58
CA ASN A 89 7.33 4.70 13.47
C ASN A 89 6.72 3.71 14.47
N ALA A 90 7.19 2.46 14.47
CA ALA A 90 6.87 1.51 15.52
C ALA A 90 7.47 2.04 16.83
N ILE A 91 6.62 2.59 17.70
CA ILE A 91 6.96 2.77 19.11
C ILE A 91 6.66 1.41 19.75
N TYR A 92 7.72 0.66 20.07
CA TYR A 92 7.62 -0.54 20.90
C TYR A 92 7.16 -0.17 22.31
#